data_AF-A0A1W2C6T0-F1
#
_entry.id   AF-A0A1W2C6T0-F1
#
_cell.length_a   1.000
_cell.length_b   1.000
_cell.length_c   1.000
_cell.angle_alpha   90.00
_cell.angle_beta   90.00
_cell.angle_gamma   90.00
#
_symmetry.space_group_name_H-M   'P 1'
#
loop_
_entity.id
_entity.type
_entity.pdbx_description
1 polymer ?
#
loop_
_entity_poly.entity_id
_entity_poly.type
_entity_poly.pdbx_seq_one_letter_code
_entity_poly.pdbx_strand_id
1 'polypeptide(L)'
;MGTKEDVLNKIQILITNHFKTPEEAFAFFDKDGDGKLTKGEITELLKKAEISGFIRGIVSSKLVEGYDKSKDELIDWEEFKMAIAKIK
;
A
#
# COMPACT_ATOMS: atom_id res chain seq x y z
N MET A 1 -14.41 -13.73 -5.01
CA MET A 1 -12.96 -13.40 -5.02
C MET A 1 -12.89 -11.93 -5.37
N GLY A 2 -12.53 -11.03 -4.44
CA GLY A 2 -12.68 -9.58 -4.69
C GLY A 2 -12.15 -8.65 -3.61
N THR A 3 -11.22 -9.09 -2.76
CA THR A 3 -10.70 -8.25 -1.66
C THR A 3 -9.32 -7.67 -1.93
N LYS A 4 -8.45 -8.35 -2.71
CA LYS A 4 -7.13 -7.80 -3.05
C LYS A 4 -7.22 -6.71 -4.12
N GLU A 5 -7.92 -6.99 -5.22
CA GLU A 5 -8.07 -6.06 -6.35
C GLU A 5 -8.81 -4.77 -5.95
N ASP A 6 -9.88 -4.90 -5.16
CA ASP A 6 -10.68 -3.75 -4.70
C ASP A 6 -9.86 -2.81 -3.80
N VAL A 7 -9.06 -3.40 -2.90
CA VAL A 7 -8.12 -2.65 -2.06
C VAL A 7 -7.10 -1.92 -2.92
N LEU A 8 -6.46 -2.62 -3.85
CA LEU A 8 -5.44 -2.04 -4.73
C LEU A 8 -6.01 -0.91 -5.59
N ASN A 9 -7.22 -1.08 -6.12
CA ASN A 9 -7.94 -0.03 -6.85
C ASN A 9 -8.19 1.19 -5.97
N LYS A 10 -8.65 1.01 -4.73
CA LYS A 10 -8.84 2.13 -3.79
C LYS A 10 -7.54 2.86 -3.46
N ILE A 11 -6.44 2.11 -3.30
CA ILE A 11 -5.10 2.69 -3.09
C ILE A 11 -4.69 3.49 -4.33
N GLN A 12 -4.82 2.92 -5.53
CA GLN A 12 -4.50 3.61 -6.77
C GLN A 12 -5.32 4.88 -6.94
N ILE A 13 -6.63 4.83 -6.70
CA ILE A 13 -7.53 6.01 -6.75
C ILE A 13 -7.08 7.05 -5.75
N LEU A 14 -6.77 6.65 -4.51
CA LEU A 14 -6.26 7.57 -3.51
C LEU A 14 -4.96 8.23 -3.97
N ILE A 15 -4.03 7.45 -4.51
CA ILE A 15 -2.75 7.95 -5.01
C ILE A 15 -2.98 8.94 -6.13
N THR A 16 -3.77 8.60 -7.16
CA THR A 16 -4.00 9.50 -8.30
C THR A 16 -4.89 10.69 -7.98
N ASN A 17 -5.74 10.61 -6.95
CA ASN A 17 -6.63 11.70 -6.53
C ASN A 17 -5.94 12.69 -5.57
N HIS A 18 -5.08 12.21 -4.67
CA HIS A 18 -4.40 13.06 -3.69
C HIS A 18 -2.95 13.42 -4.05
N PHE A 19 -2.31 12.64 -4.92
CA PHE A 19 -0.91 12.79 -5.28
C PHE A 19 -0.75 12.79 -6.80
N LYS A 20 0.30 13.44 -7.32
CA LYS A 20 0.57 13.40 -8.77
C LYS A 20 1.34 12.16 -9.17
N THR A 21 2.20 11.67 -8.28
CA THR A 21 3.04 10.51 -8.53
C THR A 21 2.90 9.48 -7.41
N PRO A 22 3.10 8.18 -7.70
CA PRO A 22 3.17 7.16 -6.66
C PRO A 22 4.31 7.40 -5.68
N GLU A 23 5.36 8.11 -6.09
CA GLU A 23 6.53 8.44 -5.25
C GLU A 23 6.16 9.45 -4.17
N GLU A 24 5.39 10.50 -4.54
CA GLU A 24 4.85 11.45 -3.56
C GLU A 24 3.92 10.78 -2.56
N ALA A 25 3.06 9.87 -3.04
CA ALA A 25 2.19 9.13 -2.14
C ALA A 25 2.99 8.23 -1.20
N PHE A 26 3.98 7.50 -1.72
CA PHE A 26 4.85 6.64 -0.94
C PHE A 26 5.59 7.43 0.14
N ALA A 27 6.26 8.52 -0.23
CA ALA A 27 6.96 9.40 0.70
C ALA A 27 6.03 10.09 1.71
N PHE A 28 4.75 10.27 1.37
CA PHE A 28 3.76 10.79 2.31
C PHE A 28 3.37 9.76 3.38
N PHE A 29 3.34 8.47 3.01
CA PHE A 29 2.99 7.39 3.92
C PHE A 29 4.18 6.88 4.73
N ASP A 30 5.39 6.95 4.15
CA ASP A 30 6.66 6.70 4.82
C ASP A 30 6.95 7.86 5.79
N LYS A 31 6.55 7.68 7.04
CA LYS A 31 6.70 8.70 8.09
C LYS A 31 8.09 8.71 8.69
N ASP A 32 8.73 7.56 8.78
CA ASP A 32 10.07 7.43 9.33
C ASP A 32 11.14 7.80 8.27
N GLY A 33 10.77 7.86 6.99
CA GLY A 33 11.61 8.31 5.89
C GLY A 33 12.71 7.30 5.54
N ASP A 34 12.50 6.02 5.85
CA ASP A 34 13.48 4.97 5.59
C ASP A 34 13.39 4.39 4.17
N GLY A 35 12.44 4.89 3.36
CA GLY A 35 12.20 4.43 2.01
C GLY A 35 11.43 3.12 1.95
N LYS A 36 10.76 2.74 3.05
CA LYS A 36 9.96 1.53 3.18
C LYS A 36 8.65 1.83 3.90
N LEU A 37 7.64 1.03 3.62
CA LEU A 37 6.37 1.08 4.31
C LEU A 37 6.23 -0.12 5.23
N THR A 38 6.19 0.18 6.51
CA THR A 38 5.87 -0.79 7.55
C THR A 38 4.40 -1.21 7.50
N LYS A 39 4.08 -2.36 8.11
CA LYS A 39 2.69 -2.79 8.30
C LYS A 39 1.81 -1.72 8.98
N GLY A 40 2.40 -0.90 9.85
CA GLY A 40 1.73 0.23 10.49
C GLY A 40 1.35 1.32 9.49
N GLU A 41 2.28 1.71 8.62
CA GLU A 41 2.07 2.74 7.61
C GLU A 41 1.14 2.28 6.50
N ILE A 42 1.24 1.02 6.07
CA ILE A 42 0.28 0.41 5.13
C ILE A 42 -1.12 0.40 5.74
N THR A 43 -1.23 0.16 7.05
CA THR A 43 -2.51 0.24 7.76
C THR A 43 -3.06 1.67 7.74
N GLU A 44 -2.23 2.69 7.94
CA GLU A 44 -2.65 4.09 7.78
C GLU A 44 -3.05 4.44 6.35
N LEU A 45 -2.33 3.93 5.35
CA LEU A 45 -2.66 4.08 3.93
C LEU A 45 -4.03 3.48 3.61
N LEU A 46 -4.27 2.25 4.05
CA LEU A 46 -5.58 1.59 3.92
C LEU A 46 -6.69 2.38 4.64
N LYS A 47 -6.36 3.08 5.73
CA LYS A 47 -7.30 3.98 6.41
C LYS A 47 -7.73 5.12 5.53
N LYS A 48 -6.76 5.77 4.89
CA LYS A 48 -7.06 6.87 3.99
C LYS A 48 -7.81 6.40 2.74
N ALA A 49 -7.53 5.19 2.27
CA ALA A 49 -8.23 4.56 1.13
C ALA A 49 -9.66 4.08 1.47
N GLU A 50 -10.19 4.48 2.63
CA GLU A 50 -11.54 4.12 3.11
C GLU A 50 -11.76 2.60 3.15
N ILE A 51 -10.72 1.85 3.54
CA ILE A 51 -10.83 0.42 3.81
C ILE A 51 -11.33 0.23 5.24
N SER A 52 -12.35 -0.62 5.36
CA SER A 52 -12.96 -0.96 6.64
C SER A 52 -11.91 -1.46 7.63
N GLY A 53 -11.91 -0.88 8.84
CA GLY A 53 -10.96 -1.22 9.90
C GLY A 53 -10.99 -2.70 10.28
N PHE A 54 -12.12 -3.37 10.08
CA PHE A 54 -12.29 -4.79 10.35
C PHE A 54 -11.39 -5.69 9.49
N ILE A 55 -11.21 -5.34 8.21
CA ILE A 55 -10.40 -6.14 7.27
C ILE A 55 -8.98 -5.59 7.13
N ARG A 56 -8.74 -4.36 7.58
CA ARG A 56 -7.47 -3.65 7.34
C ARG A 56 -6.25 -4.43 7.80
N GLY A 57 -6.28 -5.03 9.00
CA GLY A 57 -5.14 -5.80 9.52
C GLY A 57 -4.84 -7.06 8.69
N ILE A 58 -5.90 -7.71 8.19
CA ILE A 58 -5.78 -8.88 7.31
C ILE A 58 -5.26 -8.44 5.94
N VAL A 59 -5.79 -7.35 5.42
CA VAL A 59 -5.42 -6.79 4.12
C VAL A 59 -3.99 -6.30 4.12
N SER A 60 -3.54 -5.56 5.14
CA SER A 60 -2.14 -5.10 5.23
C SER A 60 -1.19 -6.29 5.24
N SER A 61 -1.47 -7.32 6.05
CA SER A 61 -0.67 -8.55 6.05
C SER A 61 -0.65 -9.21 4.67
N LYS A 62 -1.81 -9.36 4.03
CA LYS A 62 -1.91 -9.99 2.69
C LYS A 62 -1.31 -9.19 1.55
N LEU A 63 -1.23 -7.87 1.69
CA LEU A 63 -0.54 -6.99 0.76
C LEU A 63 0.97 -7.17 0.95
N VAL A 64 1.46 -7.04 2.18
CA VAL A 64 2.87 -7.29 2.52
C VAL A 64 3.28 -8.67 2.00
N GLU A 65 2.64 -9.75 2.43
CA GLU A 65 2.97 -11.11 1.96
C GLU A 65 2.83 -11.33 0.44
N GLY A 66 2.05 -10.49 -0.26
CA GLY A 66 1.85 -10.60 -1.71
C GLY A 66 2.89 -9.85 -2.55
N TYR A 67 3.53 -8.84 -1.97
CA TYR A 67 4.39 -7.90 -2.68
C TYR A 67 5.80 -7.80 -2.09
N ASP A 68 5.96 -8.15 -0.80
CA ASP A 68 7.23 -8.31 -0.09
C ASP A 68 8.00 -9.51 -0.69
N LYS A 69 8.90 -9.19 -1.60
CA LYS A 69 9.86 -10.11 -2.22
C LYS A 69 11.13 -10.21 -1.40
N SER A 70 11.50 -9.13 -0.72
CA SER A 70 12.69 -9.05 0.13
C SER A 70 12.54 -9.91 1.40
N LYS A 71 11.30 -10.21 1.80
CA LYS A 71 10.89 -10.93 3.02
C LYS A 71 11.30 -10.21 4.29
N ASP A 72 11.29 -8.87 4.28
CA ASP A 72 11.54 -8.08 5.49
C ASP A 72 10.26 -7.59 6.17
N GLU A 73 9.08 -8.07 5.76
CA GLU A 73 7.77 -7.67 6.28
C GLU A 73 7.47 -6.16 6.08
N LEU A 74 8.26 -5.50 5.24
CA LEU A 74 8.11 -4.12 4.80
C LEU A 74 7.89 -4.11 3.28
N ILE A 75 7.36 -2.99 2.78
CA ILE A 75 7.22 -2.77 1.35
C ILE A 75 8.13 -1.62 0.95
N ASP A 76 9.20 -1.92 0.22
CA ASP A 76 10.07 -0.88 -0.32
C ASP A 76 9.48 -0.25 -1.59
N TRP A 77 10.13 0.82 -2.05
CA TRP A 77 9.69 1.59 -3.21
C TRP A 77 9.52 0.73 -4.47
N GLU A 78 10.43 -0.21 -4.71
CA GLU A 78 10.36 -1.09 -5.88
C GLU A 78 9.16 -2.02 -5.80
N GLU A 79 8.93 -2.63 -4.63
CA GLU A 79 7.78 -3.52 -4.38
C GLU A 79 6.45 -2.77 -4.47
N PHE A 80 6.39 -1.55 -3.92
CA PHE A 80 5.22 -0.68 -4.02
C PHE A 80 4.90 -0.33 -5.47
N LYS A 81 5.92 0.05 -6.24
CA LYS A 81 5.76 0.35 -7.67
C LYS A 81 5.28 -0.88 -8.44
N MET A 82 5.82 -2.07 -8.14
CA MET A 82 5.32 -3.32 -8.72
C MET A 82 3.86 -3.60 -8.34
N ALA A 83 3.47 -3.31 -7.09
CA ALA A 83 2.11 -3.50 -6.63
C ALA A 83 1.11 -2.65 -7.41
N ILE A 84 1.42 -1.38 -7.63
CA ILE A 84 0.59 -0.46 -8.41
C ILE A 84 0.61 -0.81 -9.90
N ALA A 85 1.79 -1.15 -10.45
CA ALA A 85 1.93 -1.48 -11.87
C ALA A 85 1.18 -2.76 -12.26
N LYS A 86 0.93 -3.67 -11.30
CA LYS A 86 0.21 -4.92 -11.53
C LYS A 86 -1.32 -4.76 -11.61
N ILE A 87 -1.84 -3.56 -11.38
CA ILE A 87 -3.27 -3.22 -11.46
C ILE A 87 -3.69 -2.85 -12.91
N LYS A 88 -2.81 -3.07 -13.90
CA LYS A 88 -3.04 -2.69 -15.29
C LYS A 88 -3.73 -3.78 -16.11
#